data_AF-A0A6J2TWZ4-F1
#
_entry.id   AF-A0A6J2TWZ4-F1
#
_cell.length_a   1.000
_cell.length_b   1.000
_cell.length_c   1.000
_cell.angle_alpha   90.00
_cell.angle_beta   90.00
_cell.angle_gamma   90.00
#
_symmetry.space_group_name_H-M   'P 1'
#
loop_
_entity.id
_entity.type
_entity.pdbx_description
1 polymer ?
#
loop_
_entity_poly.entity_id
_entity_poly.type
_entity_poly.pdbx_seq_one_letter_code
_entity_poly.pdbx_strand_id
1 'polypeptide(L)'
;MVATPKASMLLRLTCRRPLLLGHLLRSFRGVSGVSRGSPIQWARHYSEGCGTLTLQNTFKCFELETSPPMDVELSRDDALDLFTKMVEARRMETQAANFYKQQKIRGFCHLYIGQEAIAVGMRAVMRKQDSVITAYRCHAWTYLMGVSVEAMMGELVGARSGCSRGKGGSMHMYGENFYGGNGIVGAQVPLGTGVALAHQYRGDGGVCIACYGDGAANQGQIFEVYNMAKLWCLPCIFVCENNVYGMGTRADRAAALTDYYMRGHYIPGLWVDGNQVLAVRSATQFAIEYALCKGPIVLEMNTYRYMGHSMSDPGISYRSREEVQKMREKRDPIASFRKQILDLCLATEEELKALEDGARKDIDEKCKKTLTEREVDLIELAADVYARNLEPRIRGVSGYTLEHQKLSEVCLGKPKPTPACAMKDVPVGDAALVAAQAAAKKAAEAKQAAEAAAKGGAPAGAKEAKPPAAAAPNKPPAGGAAAPPPPQPPIDYMPTEIIKVKNKPTGNN
;
A
#
# COMPACT_ATOMS: atom_id res chain seq x y z
N MET A 1 48.34 -26.28 -16.06
CA MET A 1 48.73 -27.36 -15.12
C MET A 1 47.61 -27.50 -14.10
N VAL A 2 46.84 -28.61 -14.20
CA VAL A 2 46.63 -29.63 -13.14
C VAL A 2 45.72 -29.13 -12.00
N ALA A 3 44.67 -29.80 -11.53
CA ALA A 3 43.82 -30.91 -11.95
C ALA A 3 42.67 -30.97 -10.92
N THR A 4 41.45 -31.26 -11.33
CA THR A 4 40.43 -31.91 -10.47
C THR A 4 40.71 -33.43 -10.48
N PRO A 5 40.35 -34.24 -9.45
CA PRO A 5 38.95 -34.71 -9.38
C PRO A 5 38.40 -35.26 -8.04
N LYS A 6 37.07 -35.50 -8.09
CA LYS A 6 36.27 -36.60 -7.51
C LYS A 6 35.59 -36.43 -6.13
N ALA A 7 34.29 -36.22 -6.24
CA ALA A 7 33.26 -36.56 -5.27
C ALA A 7 33.00 -38.08 -5.23
N SER A 8 32.65 -38.59 -4.04
CA SER A 8 32.18 -39.95 -3.79
C SER A 8 30.70 -39.94 -3.42
N MET A 9 30.02 -40.98 -3.88
CA MET A 9 28.59 -41.24 -3.88
C MET A 9 28.26 -42.19 -2.74
N LEU A 10 27.22 -41.94 -1.93
CA LEU A 10 26.63 -42.98 -1.08
C LEU A 10 25.10 -42.88 -0.95
N LEU A 11 24.48 -43.93 -1.49
CA LEU A 11 23.16 -44.52 -1.29
C LEU A 11 22.37 -44.10 -0.02
N ARG A 12 21.09 -43.77 -0.19
CA ARG A 12 20.06 -43.94 0.86
C ARG A 12 19.07 -45.03 0.42
N LEU A 13 19.01 -46.09 1.22
CA LEU A 13 18.03 -47.16 1.13
C LEU A 13 16.65 -46.72 1.61
N THR A 14 15.66 -47.34 0.98
CA THR A 14 14.22 -47.31 1.23
C THR A 14 13.85 -48.04 2.53
N CYS A 15 12.77 -47.61 3.20
CA CYS A 15 12.11 -48.45 4.19
C CYS A 15 10.58 -48.41 4.00
N ARG A 16 10.02 -49.60 3.79
CA ARG A 16 8.61 -49.92 3.57
C ARG A 16 7.86 -50.12 4.90
N ARG A 17 6.54 -49.93 4.83
CA ARG A 17 5.47 -50.39 5.74
C ARG A 17 5.62 -51.86 6.21
N PRO A 18 4.87 -52.22 7.27
CA PRO A 18 3.94 -53.35 7.12
C PRO A 18 2.50 -53.07 7.60
N LEU A 19 1.62 -54.01 7.25
CA LEU A 19 0.17 -54.09 7.39
C LEU A 19 -0.23 -55.22 8.37
N LEU A 20 -1.42 -55.06 8.99
CA LEU A 20 -2.49 -56.05 9.25
C LEU A 20 -2.55 -56.96 10.50
N LEU A 21 -3.82 -57.10 10.94
CA LEU A 21 -4.52 -58.14 11.75
C LEU A 21 -4.27 -58.17 13.27
N GLY A 22 -5.25 -58.39 14.16
CA GLY A 22 -6.67 -58.77 14.03
C GLY A 22 -7.37 -58.82 15.41
N HIS A 23 -8.69 -59.02 15.39
CA HIS A 23 -9.68 -59.02 16.47
C HIS A 23 -9.36 -59.78 17.77
N LEU A 24 -9.92 -59.29 18.90
CA LEU A 24 -10.62 -60.16 19.87
C LEU A 24 -11.70 -59.39 20.66
N LEU A 25 -12.93 -59.92 20.59
CA LEU A 25 -14.12 -59.55 21.35
C LEU A 25 -14.04 -60.12 22.78
N ARG A 26 -14.52 -59.37 23.78
CA ARG A 26 -15.14 -59.97 24.97
C ARG A 26 -16.28 -59.11 25.52
N SER A 27 -17.40 -59.80 25.70
CA SER A 27 -18.71 -59.39 26.19
C SER A 27 -18.69 -59.02 27.68
N PHE A 28 -19.41 -57.97 28.06
CA PHE A 28 -20.08 -57.88 29.35
C PHE A 28 -21.47 -57.21 29.17
N ARG A 29 -22.52 -57.97 29.49
CA ARG A 29 -23.90 -57.52 29.63
C ARG A 29 -24.08 -56.87 31.01
N GLY A 30 -24.85 -55.78 31.09
CA GLY A 30 -25.25 -55.19 32.37
C GLY A 30 -26.23 -54.02 32.25
N VAL A 31 -27.49 -54.34 31.98
CA VAL A 31 -28.75 -53.71 32.49
C VAL A 31 -28.90 -52.17 32.48
N SER A 32 -29.89 -51.77 31.67
CA SER A 32 -30.76 -50.58 31.64
C SER A 32 -30.77 -49.55 32.79
N GLY A 33 -30.73 -48.27 32.39
CA GLY A 33 -31.24 -47.12 33.14
C GLY A 33 -31.39 -45.91 32.21
N VAL A 34 -32.57 -45.73 31.63
CA VAL A 34 -32.93 -44.56 30.81
C VAL A 34 -33.13 -43.37 31.75
N SER A 35 -32.32 -42.32 31.60
CA SER A 35 -32.70 -40.97 32.02
C SER A 35 -32.44 -40.01 30.86
N ARG A 36 -33.51 -39.32 30.42
CA ARG A 36 -33.44 -38.26 29.43
C ARG A 36 -32.87 -37.02 30.12
N GLY A 37 -31.55 -36.85 30.06
CA GLY A 37 -30.90 -35.58 30.36
C GLY A 37 -31.19 -34.58 29.24
N SER A 38 -31.61 -33.36 29.61
CA SER A 38 -31.71 -32.24 28.67
C SER A 38 -30.34 -31.96 28.03
N PRO A 39 -30.30 -31.44 26.79
CA PRO A 39 -29.04 -30.98 26.23
C PRO A 39 -28.57 -29.79 27.07
N ILE A 40 -27.50 -30.00 27.84
CA ILE A 40 -26.72 -28.92 28.43
C ILE A 40 -26.12 -28.17 27.24
N GLN A 41 -26.77 -27.08 26.83
CA GLN A 41 -26.14 -26.08 25.99
C GLN A 41 -24.93 -25.57 26.78
N TRP A 42 -23.73 -26.01 26.40
CA TRP A 42 -22.52 -25.29 26.75
C TRP A 42 -22.60 -23.95 26.03
N ALA A 43 -23.15 -22.94 26.72
CA ALA A 43 -22.95 -21.56 26.35
C ALA A 43 -21.44 -21.33 26.43
N ARG A 44 -20.76 -21.37 25.27
CA ARG A 44 -19.41 -20.83 25.18
C ARG A 44 -19.54 -19.37 25.56
N HIS A 45 -18.97 -18.99 26.69
CA HIS A 45 -18.82 -17.59 27.04
C HIS A 45 -17.89 -16.97 25.98
N TYR A 46 -18.49 -16.22 25.05
CA TYR A 46 -17.74 -15.41 24.09
C TYR A 46 -17.12 -14.26 24.87
N SER A 47 -15.79 -14.17 24.86
CA SER A 47 -15.12 -13.10 25.59
C SER A 47 -15.36 -11.79 24.85
N GLU A 48 -15.87 -10.79 25.55
CA GLU A 48 -15.78 -9.37 25.13
C GLU A 48 -14.32 -8.85 25.19
N GLY A 49 -13.34 -9.74 25.41
CA GLY A 49 -11.94 -9.44 25.64
C GLY A 49 -11.07 -9.51 24.38
N CYS A 50 -9.93 -8.83 24.44
CA CYS A 50 -8.85 -8.90 23.47
C CYS A 50 -8.19 -10.28 23.49
N GLY A 51 -8.10 -10.94 22.34
CA GLY A 51 -7.31 -12.16 22.16
C GLY A 51 -5.86 -11.83 21.85
N THR A 52 -4.92 -12.63 22.37
CA THR A 52 -3.51 -12.58 21.96
C THR A 52 -3.21 -13.76 21.06
N LEU A 53 -2.55 -13.52 19.93
CA LEU A 53 -2.14 -14.56 18.99
C LEU A 53 -0.65 -14.39 18.65
N THR A 54 0.08 -15.49 18.69
CA THR A 54 1.47 -15.53 18.23
C THR A 54 1.50 -15.87 16.74
N LEU A 55 1.97 -14.92 15.94
CA LEU A 55 2.27 -15.10 14.53
C LEU A 55 3.39 -16.13 14.36
N GLN A 56 3.24 -17.08 13.43
CA GLN A 56 4.24 -18.13 13.20
C GLN A 56 4.78 -18.07 11.77
N ASN A 57 6.10 -18.14 11.62
CA ASN A 57 6.80 -18.16 10.32
C ASN A 57 6.42 -17.00 9.38
N THR A 58 6.09 -15.83 9.96
CA THR A 58 5.55 -14.69 9.21
C THR A 58 6.60 -13.72 8.69
N PHE A 59 7.79 -13.70 9.29
CA PHE A 59 8.82 -12.70 8.98
C PHE A 59 10.19 -13.32 8.68
N LYS A 60 10.94 -12.68 7.77
CA LYS A 60 12.40 -12.84 7.65
C LYS A 60 13.03 -11.46 7.60
N CYS A 61 14.09 -11.26 8.36
CA CYS A 61 14.76 -9.96 8.49
C CYS A 61 16.05 -9.93 7.69
N PHE A 62 16.39 -8.77 7.13
CA PHE A 62 17.66 -8.49 6.48
C PHE A 62 18.18 -7.13 6.97
N GLU A 63 19.39 -7.11 7.53
CA GLU A 63 20.01 -5.89 8.11
C GLU A 63 19.12 -5.18 9.16
N LEU A 64 18.34 -5.95 9.93
CA LEU A 64 17.51 -5.46 11.04
C LEU A 64 17.96 -6.10 12.37
N GLU A 65 18.16 -5.25 13.38
CA GLU A 65 18.51 -5.67 14.75
C GLU A 65 17.33 -6.33 15.47
N THR A 66 16.10 -5.91 15.14
CA THR A 66 14.86 -6.36 15.77
C THR A 66 13.82 -6.69 14.71
N SER A 67 13.03 -7.74 14.95
CA SER A 67 11.87 -8.08 14.12
C SER A 67 10.61 -7.36 14.60
N PRO A 68 9.55 -7.30 13.77
CA PRO A 68 8.22 -6.93 14.25
C PRO A 68 7.75 -7.86 15.38
N PRO A 69 6.84 -7.39 16.26
CA PRO A 69 6.28 -8.22 17.31
C PRO A 69 5.48 -9.39 16.70
N MET A 70 5.74 -10.59 17.23
CA MET A 70 5.06 -11.82 16.84
C MET A 70 3.77 -12.02 17.62
N ASP A 71 3.74 -11.60 18.88
CA ASP A 71 2.53 -11.60 19.69
C ASP A 71 1.72 -10.34 19.37
N VAL A 72 0.52 -10.55 18.85
CA VAL A 72 -0.39 -9.47 18.46
C VAL A 72 -1.69 -9.57 19.24
N GLU A 73 -2.17 -8.41 19.65
CA GLU A 73 -3.48 -8.22 20.25
C GLU A 73 -4.54 -8.05 19.16
N LEU A 74 -5.69 -8.68 19.35
CA LEU A 74 -6.83 -8.59 18.45
C LEU A 74 -8.12 -8.50 19.27
N SER A 75 -8.74 -7.33 19.24
CA SER A 75 -10.10 -7.15 19.76
C SER A 75 -11.13 -7.73 18.78
N ARG A 76 -12.33 -8.03 19.29
CA ARG A 76 -13.46 -8.47 18.46
C ARG A 76 -13.79 -7.45 17.38
N ASP A 77 -13.89 -6.17 17.73
CA ASP A 77 -14.28 -5.11 16.79
C ASP A 77 -13.26 -4.95 15.66
N ASP A 78 -11.96 -4.96 16.01
CA ASP A 78 -10.89 -4.91 15.00
C ASP A 78 -10.93 -6.15 14.09
N ALA A 79 -11.22 -7.32 14.65
CA ALA A 79 -11.31 -8.55 13.87
C ALA A 79 -12.46 -8.50 12.85
N LEU A 80 -13.63 -8.03 13.28
CA LEU A 80 -14.79 -7.90 12.41
C LEU A 80 -14.57 -6.83 11.33
N ASP A 81 -13.93 -5.71 11.65
CA ASP A 81 -13.59 -4.65 10.69
C ASP A 81 -12.60 -5.13 9.62
N LEU A 82 -11.47 -5.74 10.01
CA LEU A 82 -10.49 -6.30 9.09
C LEU A 82 -11.10 -7.35 8.17
N PHE A 83 -11.93 -8.23 8.74
CA PHE A 83 -12.61 -9.28 7.99
C PHE A 83 -13.59 -8.69 6.96
N THR A 84 -14.44 -7.76 7.38
CA THR A 84 -15.44 -7.11 6.53
C THR A 84 -14.77 -6.39 5.36
N LYS A 85 -13.71 -5.62 5.62
CA LYS A 85 -12.96 -4.90 4.57
C LYS A 85 -12.34 -5.83 3.52
N MET A 86 -11.79 -6.98 3.94
CA MET A 86 -11.26 -7.96 2.98
C MET A 86 -12.37 -8.58 2.13
N VAL A 87 -13.53 -8.87 2.72
CA VAL A 87 -14.70 -9.40 2.00
C VAL A 87 -15.25 -8.38 1.00
N GLU A 88 -15.38 -7.12 1.41
CA GLU A 88 -15.83 -6.02 0.53
C GLU A 88 -14.86 -5.85 -0.65
N ALA A 89 -13.55 -5.82 -0.39
CA ALA A 89 -12.51 -5.78 -1.43
C ALA A 89 -12.67 -6.93 -2.43
N ARG A 90 -12.77 -8.17 -1.93
CA ARG A 90 -12.99 -9.37 -2.76
C ARG A 90 -14.28 -9.25 -3.59
N ARG A 91 -15.36 -8.71 -3.01
CA ARG A 91 -16.64 -8.60 -3.70
C ARG A 91 -16.62 -7.55 -4.81
N MET A 92 -16.04 -6.38 -4.55
CA MET A 92 -15.89 -5.32 -5.56
C MET A 92 -15.12 -5.84 -6.78
N GLU A 93 -14.01 -6.52 -6.56
CA GLU A 93 -13.21 -7.11 -7.63
C GLU A 93 -13.97 -8.20 -8.40
N THR A 94 -14.81 -8.97 -7.70
CA THR A 94 -15.69 -9.97 -8.34
C THR A 94 -16.73 -9.29 -9.24
N GLN A 95 -17.29 -8.15 -8.80
CA GLN A 95 -18.21 -7.35 -9.64
C GLN A 95 -17.51 -6.72 -10.83
N ALA A 96 -16.30 -6.17 -10.65
CA ALA A 96 -15.48 -5.68 -11.75
C ALA A 96 -15.21 -6.78 -12.79
N ALA A 97 -14.89 -8.00 -12.34
CA ALA A 97 -14.72 -9.15 -13.24
C ALA A 97 -15.99 -9.47 -14.05
N ASN A 98 -17.16 -9.41 -13.41
CA ASN A 98 -18.45 -9.66 -14.07
C ASN A 98 -18.79 -8.57 -15.09
N PHE A 99 -18.64 -7.31 -14.70
CA PHE A 99 -18.91 -6.17 -15.58
C PHE A 99 -17.97 -6.14 -16.80
N TYR A 100 -16.70 -6.54 -16.63
CA TYR A 100 -15.78 -6.70 -17.75
C TYR A 100 -16.23 -7.80 -18.72
N LYS A 101 -16.65 -8.97 -18.21
CA LYS A 101 -17.19 -10.05 -19.06
C LYS A 101 -18.47 -9.66 -19.80
N GLN A 102 -19.27 -8.78 -19.19
CA GLN A 102 -20.46 -8.18 -19.79
C GLN A 102 -20.14 -6.99 -20.72
N GLN A 103 -18.86 -6.71 -20.99
CA GLN A 103 -18.38 -5.61 -21.82
C GLN A 103 -18.78 -4.21 -21.32
N LYS A 104 -19.13 -4.10 -20.02
CA LYS A 104 -19.41 -2.81 -19.35
C LYS A 104 -18.12 -2.09 -18.93
N ILE A 105 -17.06 -2.86 -18.66
CA ILE A 105 -15.70 -2.35 -18.45
C ILE A 105 -14.88 -2.72 -19.69
N ARG A 106 -14.05 -1.79 -20.18
CA ARG A 106 -13.18 -1.96 -21.36
C ARG A 106 -11.72 -1.71 -21.00
N GLY A 107 -10.81 -1.99 -21.94
CA GLY A 107 -9.38 -1.71 -21.77
C GLY A 107 -8.74 -2.61 -20.71
N PHE A 108 -7.95 -2.01 -19.82
CA PHE A 108 -7.30 -2.75 -18.75
C PHE A 108 -8.21 -2.89 -17.52
N CYS A 109 -8.14 -4.04 -16.85
CA CYS A 109 -8.76 -4.29 -15.55
C CYS A 109 -7.93 -5.31 -14.77
N HIS A 110 -7.29 -4.88 -13.69
CA HIS A 110 -6.33 -5.68 -12.91
C HIS A 110 -6.88 -5.94 -11.52
N LEU A 111 -7.37 -7.17 -11.29
CA LEU A 111 -8.11 -7.51 -10.07
C LEU A 111 -7.19 -7.85 -8.88
N TYR A 112 -7.45 -7.29 -7.70
CA TYR A 112 -6.64 -7.51 -6.48
C TYR A 112 -6.96 -8.83 -5.74
N ILE A 113 -7.77 -9.71 -6.34
CA ILE A 113 -8.26 -10.96 -5.74
C ILE A 113 -7.12 -11.89 -5.28
N GLY A 114 -7.09 -12.19 -3.99
CA GLY A 114 -6.11 -13.04 -3.32
C GLY A 114 -5.02 -12.28 -2.53
N GLN A 115 -4.98 -10.95 -2.66
CA GLN A 115 -3.98 -10.08 -2.04
C GLN A 115 -4.59 -9.15 -0.97
N GLU A 116 -5.86 -9.36 -0.59
CA GLU A 116 -6.64 -8.43 0.25
C GLU A 116 -5.98 -8.10 1.59
N ALA A 117 -5.32 -9.09 2.20
CA ALA A 117 -4.62 -8.94 3.47
C ALA A 117 -3.53 -7.86 3.44
N ILE A 118 -2.90 -7.60 2.28
CA ILE A 118 -1.89 -6.56 2.13
C ILE A 118 -2.54 -5.20 2.36
N ALA A 119 -3.40 -4.77 1.43
CA ALA A 119 -3.97 -3.42 1.48
C ALA A 119 -4.76 -3.20 2.79
N VAL A 120 -5.55 -4.18 3.25
CA VAL A 120 -6.31 -4.07 4.50
C VAL A 120 -5.40 -4.02 5.73
N GLY A 121 -4.42 -4.92 5.82
CA GLY A 121 -3.51 -4.99 6.96
C GLY A 121 -2.63 -3.74 7.08
N MET A 122 -2.14 -3.22 5.96
CA MET A 122 -1.38 -1.98 5.93
C MET A 122 -2.24 -0.77 6.32
N ARG A 123 -3.45 -0.65 5.72
CA ARG A 123 -4.36 0.47 5.99
C ARG A 123 -4.78 0.56 7.44
N ALA A 124 -4.88 -0.57 8.15
CA ALA A 124 -5.32 -0.64 9.54
C ALA A 124 -4.44 0.15 10.52
N VAL A 125 -3.18 0.40 10.18
CA VAL A 125 -2.22 1.14 11.02
C VAL A 125 -1.74 2.45 10.41
N MET A 126 -2.19 2.76 9.19
CA MET A 126 -1.92 4.06 8.57
C MET A 126 -2.60 5.18 9.34
N ARG A 127 -1.84 6.24 9.61
CA ARG A 127 -2.31 7.47 10.24
C ARG A 127 -2.84 8.44 9.19
N LYS A 128 -3.56 9.47 9.62
CA LYS A 128 -4.22 10.42 8.71
C LYS A 128 -3.25 11.08 7.72
N GLN A 129 -2.02 11.37 8.15
CA GLN A 129 -1.01 12.01 7.33
C GLN A 129 -0.22 11.05 6.44
N ASP A 130 -0.35 9.73 6.62
CA ASP A 130 0.43 8.77 5.85
C ASP A 130 -0.13 8.63 4.44
N SER A 131 0.78 8.45 3.49
CA SER A 131 0.46 8.42 2.06
C SER A 131 0.76 7.07 1.42
N VAL A 132 -0.01 6.71 0.40
CA VAL A 132 0.21 5.50 -0.41
C VAL A 132 0.28 5.87 -1.89
N ILE A 133 1.17 5.20 -2.61
CA ILE A 133 1.19 5.17 -4.06
C ILE A 133 1.42 3.74 -4.54
N THR A 134 0.75 3.32 -5.62
CA THR A 134 0.87 1.96 -6.15
C THR A 134 0.79 1.92 -7.69
N ALA A 135 0.98 0.73 -8.25
CA ALA A 135 0.84 0.48 -9.68
C ALA A 135 -0.64 0.36 -10.10
N TYR A 136 -0.92 -0.14 -11.29
CA TYR A 136 -2.26 -0.25 -11.87
C TYR A 136 -3.22 -1.25 -11.17
N ARG A 137 -2.73 -2.11 -10.26
CA ARG A 137 -3.58 -3.05 -9.52
C ARG A 137 -4.06 -2.42 -8.21
N CYS A 138 -4.91 -1.41 -8.33
CA CYS A 138 -5.11 -0.43 -7.26
C CYS A 138 -6.50 -0.39 -6.62
N HIS A 139 -7.49 -1.16 -7.09
CA HIS A 139 -8.89 -0.96 -6.67
C HIS A 139 -9.08 -1.10 -5.15
N ALA A 140 -8.46 -2.12 -4.52
CA ALA A 140 -8.51 -2.30 -3.07
C ALA A 140 -7.92 -1.08 -2.33
N TRP A 141 -6.78 -0.55 -2.79
CA TRP A 141 -6.17 0.65 -2.23
C TRP A 141 -7.06 1.88 -2.41
N THR A 142 -7.63 2.09 -3.60
CA THR A 142 -8.56 3.18 -3.90
C THR A 142 -9.72 3.22 -2.90
N TYR A 143 -10.37 2.07 -2.68
CA TYR A 143 -11.46 1.94 -1.72
C TYR A 143 -11.02 2.20 -0.28
N LEU A 144 -9.93 1.56 0.15
CA LEU A 144 -9.42 1.67 1.53
C LEU A 144 -8.88 3.07 1.88
N MET A 145 -8.48 3.83 0.86
CA MET A 145 -8.09 5.23 0.98
C MET A 145 -9.27 6.21 0.89
N GLY A 146 -10.51 5.70 0.91
CA GLY A 146 -11.71 6.50 1.15
C GLY A 146 -12.51 6.87 -0.10
N VAL A 147 -12.12 6.39 -1.29
CA VAL A 147 -12.96 6.54 -2.48
C VAL A 147 -14.15 5.59 -2.37
N SER A 148 -15.37 6.09 -2.58
CA SER A 148 -16.58 5.27 -2.48
C SER A 148 -16.61 4.18 -3.55
N VAL A 149 -17.30 3.08 -3.25
CA VAL A 149 -17.51 1.97 -4.17
C VAL A 149 -18.17 2.46 -5.46
N GLU A 150 -19.15 3.35 -5.34
CA GLU A 150 -19.85 3.96 -6.47
C GLU A 150 -18.89 4.77 -7.35
N ALA A 151 -18.05 5.64 -6.78
CA ALA A 151 -17.10 6.44 -7.56
C ALA A 151 -16.00 5.58 -8.20
N MET A 152 -15.53 4.54 -7.50
CA MET A 152 -14.55 3.61 -8.05
C MET A 152 -15.14 2.76 -9.19
N MET A 153 -16.33 2.19 -8.99
CA MET A 153 -17.02 1.39 -10.01
C MET A 153 -17.52 2.23 -11.18
N GLY A 154 -17.95 3.47 -10.91
CA GLY A 154 -18.27 4.48 -11.92
C GLY A 154 -17.07 4.77 -12.82
N GLU A 155 -15.87 4.88 -12.24
CA GLU A 155 -14.64 5.06 -13.02
C GLU A 155 -14.33 3.84 -13.90
N LEU A 156 -14.52 2.62 -13.38
CA LEU A 156 -14.31 1.40 -14.15
C LEU A 156 -15.24 1.28 -15.37
N VAL A 157 -16.49 1.70 -15.23
CA VAL A 157 -17.47 1.69 -16.34
C VAL A 157 -17.38 2.93 -17.23
N GLY A 158 -16.50 3.88 -16.93
CA GLY A 158 -16.32 5.12 -17.71
C GLY A 158 -17.43 6.16 -17.50
N ALA A 159 -18.10 6.14 -16.35
CA ALA A 159 -19.16 7.09 -16.01
C ALA A 159 -18.61 8.41 -15.47
N ARG A 160 -19.38 9.49 -15.65
CA ARG A 160 -19.07 10.85 -15.18
C ARG A 160 -18.93 10.97 -13.66
N SER A 161 -19.64 10.11 -12.93
CA SER A 161 -19.60 9.90 -11.47
C SER A 161 -18.30 9.26 -10.98
N GLY A 162 -17.46 8.76 -11.90
CA GLY A 162 -16.19 8.15 -11.56
C GLY A 162 -15.28 9.08 -10.76
N CYS A 163 -14.42 8.51 -9.91
CA CYS A 163 -13.46 9.29 -9.11
C CYS A 163 -12.51 10.17 -9.93
N SER A 164 -12.30 9.85 -11.22
CA SER A 164 -11.58 10.65 -12.21
C SER A 164 -12.48 11.06 -13.39
N ARG A 165 -13.80 11.11 -13.17
CA ARG A 165 -14.86 11.44 -14.15
C ARG A 165 -14.84 10.57 -15.41
N GLY A 166 -14.46 9.30 -15.28
CA GLY A 166 -14.39 8.34 -16.40
C GLY A 166 -13.21 8.56 -17.34
N LYS A 167 -12.27 9.46 -17.01
CA LYS A 167 -11.08 9.76 -17.84
C LYS A 167 -9.91 8.81 -17.56
N GLY A 168 -9.84 8.23 -16.36
CA GLY A 168 -8.71 7.43 -15.90
C GLY A 168 -8.88 5.93 -16.12
N GLY A 169 -10.09 5.41 -15.89
CA GLY A 169 -10.39 3.98 -15.90
C GLY A 169 -9.69 3.21 -14.77
N SER A 170 -9.55 1.89 -14.95
CA SER A 170 -9.04 0.97 -13.91
C SER A 170 -7.67 1.33 -13.34
N MET A 171 -6.78 1.87 -14.17
CA MET A 171 -5.39 2.06 -13.76
C MET A 171 -5.15 3.39 -13.05
N HIS A 172 -6.05 4.38 -13.16
CA HIS A 172 -5.77 5.77 -12.79
C HIS A 172 -6.87 6.35 -11.90
N MET A 173 -6.91 5.88 -10.66
CA MET A 173 -7.79 6.36 -9.60
C MET A 173 -6.95 7.05 -8.54
N TYR A 174 -7.45 8.13 -7.94
CA TYR A 174 -6.74 8.95 -6.95
C TYR A 174 -7.66 9.29 -5.77
N GLY A 175 -7.09 9.59 -4.61
CA GLY A 175 -7.82 9.95 -3.40
C GLY A 175 -6.98 10.78 -2.44
N GLU A 176 -7.54 11.14 -1.28
CA GLU A 176 -6.79 11.86 -0.25
C GLU A 176 -5.62 11.01 0.24
N ASN A 177 -4.39 11.54 0.16
CA ASN A 177 -3.14 10.84 0.44
C ASN A 177 -2.95 9.52 -0.33
N PHE A 178 -3.72 9.31 -1.39
CA PHE A 178 -3.58 8.21 -2.33
C PHE A 178 -3.19 8.75 -3.70
N TYR A 179 -1.90 8.68 -4.00
CA TYR A 179 -1.30 9.19 -5.23
C TYR A 179 -1.47 8.23 -6.42
N GLY A 180 -2.39 7.29 -6.24
CA GLY A 180 -3.11 6.62 -7.31
C GLY A 180 -2.48 5.34 -7.82
N GLY A 181 -3.19 4.80 -8.80
CA GLY A 181 -2.71 3.74 -9.66
C GLY A 181 -1.88 4.29 -10.82
N ASN A 182 -0.74 3.66 -11.05
CA ASN A 182 0.22 4.09 -12.05
C ASN A 182 0.43 2.99 -13.10
N GLY A 183 0.24 3.34 -14.37
CA GLY A 183 0.29 2.41 -15.51
C GLY A 183 1.71 2.04 -15.96
N ILE A 184 2.69 2.89 -15.67
CA ILE A 184 4.08 2.69 -16.08
C ILE A 184 4.83 1.95 -14.97
N VAL A 185 5.26 0.72 -15.28
CA VAL A 185 5.89 -0.20 -14.31
C VAL A 185 7.13 0.44 -13.68
N GLY A 186 7.09 0.64 -12.35
CA GLY A 186 8.20 1.16 -11.55
C GLY A 186 8.22 2.68 -11.39
N ALA A 187 7.48 3.43 -12.22
CA ALA A 187 7.47 4.89 -12.20
C ALA A 187 6.90 5.49 -10.92
N GLN A 188 6.01 4.74 -10.24
CA GLN A 188 5.42 5.17 -8.98
C GLN A 188 6.40 5.15 -7.80
N VAL A 189 7.51 4.41 -7.90
CA VAL A 189 8.45 4.25 -6.78
C VAL A 189 9.28 5.53 -6.57
N PRO A 190 9.85 6.16 -7.62
CA PRO A 190 10.39 7.51 -7.50
C PRO A 190 9.37 8.55 -7.04
N LEU A 191 8.13 8.49 -7.53
CA LEU A 191 7.08 9.43 -7.12
C LEU A 191 6.75 9.30 -5.63
N GLY A 192 6.60 8.08 -5.11
CA GLY A 192 6.40 7.82 -3.68
C GLY A 192 7.58 8.28 -2.83
N THR A 193 8.81 8.11 -3.33
CA THR A 193 10.01 8.64 -2.68
C THR A 193 9.97 10.17 -2.61
N GLY A 194 9.49 10.84 -3.66
CA GLY A 194 9.25 12.29 -3.65
C GLY A 194 8.17 12.73 -2.67
N VAL A 195 7.11 11.94 -2.49
CA VAL A 195 6.08 12.18 -1.46
C VAL A 195 6.67 12.02 -0.06
N ALA A 196 7.51 11.01 0.19
CA ALA A 196 8.24 10.86 1.45
C ALA A 196 9.17 12.05 1.74
N LEU A 197 9.90 12.53 0.73
CA LEU A 197 10.68 13.77 0.83
C LEU A 197 9.79 14.95 1.24
N ALA A 198 8.60 15.07 0.65
CA ALA A 198 7.67 16.15 0.98
C ALA A 198 7.16 16.08 2.43
N HIS A 199 6.92 14.88 2.98
CA HIS A 199 6.60 14.69 4.41
C HIS A 199 7.72 15.17 5.32
N GLN A 200 8.95 14.73 5.06
CA GLN A 200 10.13 15.17 5.81
C GLN A 200 10.34 16.69 5.71
N TYR A 201 10.17 17.24 4.50
CA TYR A 201 10.35 18.66 4.25
C TYR A 201 9.34 19.53 5.01
N ARG A 202 8.08 19.09 5.09
CA ARG A 202 7.04 19.77 5.87
C ARG A 202 7.14 19.50 7.37
N GLY A 203 7.85 18.45 7.78
CA GLY A 203 7.92 18.01 9.17
C GLY A 203 6.56 17.56 9.72
N ASP A 204 5.71 16.97 8.88
CA ASP A 204 4.34 16.56 9.25
C ASP A 204 4.27 15.16 9.92
N GLY A 205 5.41 14.47 10.02
CA GLY A 205 5.52 13.16 10.65
C GLY A 205 4.85 12.03 9.86
N GLY A 206 4.50 12.25 8.59
CA GLY A 206 3.98 11.24 7.70
C GLY A 206 5.06 10.37 7.07
N VAL A 207 4.68 9.17 6.64
CA VAL A 207 5.48 8.31 5.78
C VAL A 207 4.81 8.16 4.41
N CYS A 208 5.57 7.78 3.38
CA CYS A 208 4.99 7.30 2.13
C CYS A 208 5.25 5.81 1.95
N ILE A 209 4.17 5.05 1.73
CA ILE A 209 4.19 3.64 1.33
C ILE A 209 4.20 3.60 -0.21
N ALA A 210 5.33 3.17 -0.79
CA ALA A 210 5.52 3.08 -2.23
C ALA A 210 5.48 1.62 -2.70
N CYS A 211 4.32 1.19 -3.19
CA CYS A 211 4.09 -0.19 -3.61
C CYS A 211 4.52 -0.46 -5.06
N TYR A 212 5.09 -1.62 -5.32
CA TYR A 212 5.46 -2.14 -6.64
C TYR A 212 5.40 -3.68 -6.66
N GLY A 213 5.30 -4.29 -7.83
CA GLY A 213 5.24 -5.76 -7.96
C GLY A 213 6.62 -6.41 -8.14
N ASP A 214 6.70 -7.74 -8.02
CA ASP A 214 7.92 -8.53 -8.25
C ASP A 214 8.56 -8.26 -9.62
N GLY A 215 7.77 -8.18 -10.69
CA GLY A 215 8.27 -7.80 -12.02
C GLY A 215 8.81 -6.37 -12.09
N ALA A 216 8.25 -5.45 -11.30
CA ALA A 216 8.70 -4.06 -11.25
C ALA A 216 10.02 -3.92 -10.48
N ALA A 217 10.34 -4.84 -9.55
CA ALA A 217 11.53 -4.81 -8.71
C ALA A 217 12.88 -4.86 -9.48
N ASN A 218 12.84 -5.04 -10.80
CA ASN A 218 14.01 -5.01 -11.68
C ASN A 218 14.14 -3.68 -12.47
N GLN A 219 13.27 -2.71 -12.23
CA GLN A 219 13.36 -1.38 -12.86
C GLN A 219 14.50 -0.57 -12.25
N GLY A 220 15.38 -0.01 -13.11
CA GLY A 220 16.57 0.73 -12.69
C GLY A 220 16.25 1.91 -11.75
N GLN A 221 15.19 2.67 -12.06
CA GLN A 221 14.74 3.81 -11.26
C GLN A 221 14.41 3.46 -9.80
N ILE A 222 14.09 2.20 -9.48
CA ILE A 222 13.88 1.75 -8.09
C ILE A 222 15.21 1.78 -7.31
N PHE A 223 16.30 1.32 -7.93
CA PHE A 223 17.63 1.33 -7.31
C PHE A 223 18.19 2.75 -7.17
N GLU A 224 17.88 3.63 -8.13
CA GLU A 224 18.23 5.06 -8.03
C GLU A 224 17.59 5.69 -6.78
N VAL A 225 16.30 5.41 -6.54
CA VAL A 225 15.58 6.01 -5.41
C VAL A 225 15.84 5.31 -4.09
N TYR A 226 16.26 4.04 -4.09
CA TYR A 226 16.86 3.43 -2.89
C TYR A 226 18.09 4.22 -2.44
N ASN A 227 18.99 4.52 -3.36
CA ASN A 227 20.19 5.30 -3.05
C ASN A 227 19.84 6.68 -2.47
N MET A 228 18.97 7.43 -3.15
CA MET A 228 18.56 8.76 -2.68
C MET A 228 17.80 8.72 -1.35
N ALA A 229 16.86 7.79 -1.19
CA ALA A 229 16.08 7.66 0.03
C ALA A 229 16.96 7.34 1.23
N LYS A 230 17.95 6.45 1.07
CA LYS A 230 18.90 6.14 2.14
C LYS A 230 19.82 7.31 2.43
N LEU A 231 20.36 7.96 1.38
CA LEU A 231 21.25 9.12 1.51
C LEU A 231 20.59 10.26 2.29
N TRP A 232 19.29 10.49 2.13
CA TRP A 232 18.55 11.57 2.78
C TRP A 232 17.74 11.13 4.00
N CYS A 233 17.84 9.85 4.39
CA CYS A 233 17.10 9.25 5.49
C CYS A 233 15.57 9.47 5.39
N LEU A 234 15.02 9.30 4.18
CA LEU A 234 13.61 9.60 3.90
C LEU A 234 12.64 8.62 4.61
N PRO A 235 11.46 9.08 5.05
CA PRO A 235 10.42 8.25 5.65
C PRO A 235 9.63 7.49 4.56
N CYS A 236 10.33 6.69 3.74
CA CYS A 236 9.78 5.93 2.63
C CYS A 236 9.77 4.42 2.95
N ILE A 237 8.61 3.80 2.83
CA ILE A 237 8.43 2.35 3.00
C ILE A 237 8.23 1.76 1.60
N PHE A 238 9.24 1.04 1.11
CA PHE A 238 9.20 0.40 -0.20
C PHE A 238 8.53 -0.96 -0.07
N VAL A 239 7.46 -1.23 -0.82
CA VAL A 239 6.69 -2.47 -0.67
C VAL A 239 6.65 -3.24 -1.99
N CYS A 240 7.34 -4.38 -2.02
CA CYS A 240 7.23 -5.35 -3.11
C CYS A 240 6.07 -6.31 -2.85
N GLU A 241 4.96 -6.15 -3.57
CA GLU A 241 3.87 -7.13 -3.63
C GLU A 241 4.30 -8.29 -4.54
N ASN A 242 4.95 -9.30 -3.95
CA ASN A 242 5.44 -10.47 -4.67
C ASN A 242 4.31 -11.50 -4.81
N ASN A 243 3.63 -11.46 -5.96
CA ASN A 243 2.61 -12.45 -6.33
C ASN A 243 3.14 -13.55 -7.27
N VAL A 244 4.46 -13.73 -7.27
CA VAL A 244 5.23 -14.77 -7.99
C VAL A 244 5.38 -14.53 -9.50
N TYR A 245 4.56 -13.67 -10.11
CA TYR A 245 4.49 -13.50 -11.56
C TYR A 245 4.36 -12.04 -12.03
N GLY A 246 5.43 -11.53 -12.65
CA GLY A 246 5.42 -10.32 -13.46
C GLY A 246 4.76 -10.56 -14.81
N MET A 247 3.48 -10.19 -14.94
CA MET A 247 2.63 -10.53 -16.09
C MET A 247 2.55 -12.06 -16.29
N GLY A 248 3.34 -12.63 -17.20
CA GLY A 248 3.43 -14.08 -17.43
C GLY A 248 4.79 -14.69 -17.08
N THR A 249 5.74 -13.89 -16.59
CA THR A 249 7.09 -14.35 -16.25
C THR A 249 7.19 -14.61 -14.76
N ARG A 250 7.54 -15.84 -14.39
CA ARG A 250 7.74 -16.23 -12.99
C ARG A 250 8.98 -15.53 -12.40
N ALA A 251 8.96 -15.22 -11.12
CA ALA A 251 10.02 -14.49 -10.42
C ALA A 251 11.44 -15.04 -10.67
N ASP A 252 11.63 -16.37 -10.61
CA ASP A 252 12.91 -17.05 -10.85
C ASP A 252 13.42 -17.00 -12.31
N ARG A 253 12.56 -16.58 -13.24
CA ARG A 253 12.91 -16.32 -14.64
C ARG A 253 13.18 -14.84 -14.92
N ALA A 254 12.81 -13.95 -14.00
CA ALA A 254 12.91 -12.51 -14.16
C ALA A 254 13.99 -11.87 -13.26
N ALA A 255 14.26 -12.47 -12.09
CA ALA A 255 15.20 -11.95 -11.11
C ALA A 255 16.23 -13.02 -10.72
N ALA A 256 17.51 -12.63 -10.70
CA ALA A 256 18.59 -13.50 -10.24
C ALA A 256 18.55 -13.73 -8.72
N LEU A 257 18.03 -12.76 -7.96
CA LEU A 257 17.73 -12.85 -6.54
C LEU A 257 16.24 -12.60 -6.34
N THR A 258 15.51 -13.65 -5.93
CA THR A 258 14.06 -13.63 -5.71
C THR A 258 13.66 -13.26 -4.28
N ASP A 259 14.63 -13.07 -3.39
CA ASP A 259 14.43 -12.49 -2.07
C ASP A 259 14.37 -10.96 -2.20
N TYR A 260 13.19 -10.44 -2.56
CA TYR A 260 13.00 -9.04 -2.92
C TYR A 260 13.23 -8.07 -1.76
N TYR A 261 12.96 -8.51 -0.52
CA TYR A 261 13.27 -7.74 0.68
C TYR A 261 14.77 -7.41 0.83
N MET A 262 15.67 -8.18 0.20
CA MET A 262 17.11 -7.94 0.25
C MET A 262 17.63 -7.02 -0.88
N ARG A 263 16.78 -6.67 -1.85
CA ARG A 263 17.17 -5.90 -3.05
C ARG A 263 17.47 -4.43 -2.76
N GLY A 264 17.13 -3.95 -1.56
CA GLY A 264 17.55 -2.64 -1.05
C GLY A 264 19.05 -2.56 -0.73
N HIS A 265 19.76 -3.70 -0.69
CA HIS A 265 21.18 -3.84 -0.36
C HIS A 265 21.54 -3.23 1.00
N TYR A 266 21.84 -1.94 1.07
CA TYR A 266 22.14 -1.22 2.31
C TYR A 266 20.89 -0.63 3.00
N ILE A 267 19.72 -0.80 2.39
CA ILE A 267 18.42 -0.54 3.02
C ILE A 267 17.94 -1.84 3.68
N PRO A 268 17.63 -1.81 4.99
CA PRO A 268 17.08 -2.96 5.69
C PRO A 268 15.77 -3.47 5.10
N GLY A 269 15.57 -4.77 5.24
CA GLY A 269 14.55 -5.53 4.55
C GLY A 269 13.73 -6.42 5.48
N LEU A 270 12.45 -6.56 5.18
CA LEU A 270 11.54 -7.46 5.88
C LEU A 270 10.69 -8.25 4.88
N TRP A 271 10.87 -9.58 4.85
CA TRP A 271 9.93 -10.48 4.21
C TRP A 271 8.71 -10.68 5.12
N VAL A 272 7.51 -10.65 4.55
CA VAL A 272 6.24 -10.77 5.26
C VAL A 272 5.34 -11.78 4.55
N ASP A 273 4.66 -12.66 5.31
CA ASP A 273 3.54 -13.44 4.77
C ASP A 273 2.37 -12.50 4.44
N GLY A 274 2.29 -12.07 3.18
CA GLY A 274 1.30 -11.12 2.68
C GLY A 274 -0.13 -11.65 2.66
N ASN A 275 -0.35 -12.93 2.98
CA ASN A 275 -1.69 -13.52 3.09
C ASN A 275 -2.19 -13.61 4.54
N GLN A 276 -1.42 -13.14 5.52
CA GLN A 276 -1.83 -13.05 6.91
C GLN A 276 -2.02 -11.58 7.32
N VAL A 277 -3.28 -11.12 7.41
CA VAL A 277 -3.60 -9.70 7.64
C VAL A 277 -2.98 -9.13 8.92
N LEU A 278 -2.88 -9.92 9.99
CA LEU A 278 -2.26 -9.50 11.25
C LEU A 278 -0.73 -9.38 11.14
N ALA A 279 -0.10 -10.23 10.32
CA ALA A 279 1.33 -10.15 10.04
C ALA A 279 1.66 -8.90 9.23
N VAL A 280 0.85 -8.61 8.20
CA VAL A 280 0.96 -7.37 7.42
C VAL A 280 0.78 -6.15 8.34
N ARG A 281 -0.24 -6.17 9.21
CA ARG A 281 -0.50 -5.08 10.17
C ARG A 281 0.69 -4.84 11.10
N SER A 282 1.22 -5.90 11.73
CA SER A 282 2.38 -5.82 12.62
C SER A 282 3.64 -5.33 11.89
N ALA A 283 3.95 -5.88 10.71
CA ALA A 283 5.08 -5.44 9.90
C ALA A 283 4.97 -3.98 9.45
N THR A 284 3.76 -3.52 9.12
CA THR A 284 3.53 -2.14 8.70
C THR A 284 3.69 -1.17 9.86
N GLN A 285 3.18 -1.50 11.04
CA GLN A 285 3.37 -0.69 12.24
C GLN A 285 4.87 -0.54 12.55
N PHE A 286 5.61 -1.64 12.53
CA PHE A 286 7.06 -1.65 12.68
C PHE A 286 7.76 -0.79 11.62
N ALA A 287 7.37 -0.92 10.36
CA ALA A 287 7.97 -0.19 9.25
C ALA A 287 7.71 1.33 9.32
N ILE A 288 6.53 1.75 9.78
CA ILE A 288 6.21 3.18 10.01
C ILE A 288 7.13 3.74 11.08
N GLU A 289 7.25 3.05 12.23
CA GLU A 289 8.12 3.48 13.32
C GLU A 289 9.60 3.50 12.91
N TYR A 290 10.04 2.48 12.18
CA TYR A 290 11.38 2.40 11.62
C TYR A 290 11.63 3.57 10.66
N ALA A 291 10.73 3.81 9.70
CA ALA A 291 10.91 4.81 8.66
C ALA A 291 11.06 6.23 9.20
N LEU A 292 10.30 6.56 10.25
CA LEU A 292 10.36 7.86 10.92
C LEU A 292 11.64 8.08 11.72
N CYS A 293 12.30 7.00 12.16
CA CYS A 293 13.45 7.07 13.06
C CYS A 293 14.79 6.80 12.35
N LYS A 294 14.82 5.83 11.42
CA LYS A 294 16.04 5.28 10.81
C LYS A 294 16.10 5.44 9.28
N GLY A 295 15.10 6.08 8.66
CA GLY A 295 15.02 6.24 7.21
C GLY A 295 14.40 5.02 6.52
N PRO A 296 14.61 4.82 5.21
CA PRO A 296 13.78 3.90 4.43
C PRO A 296 13.93 2.43 4.85
N ILE A 297 12.92 1.63 4.52
CA ILE A 297 12.88 0.17 4.72
C ILE A 297 12.19 -0.50 3.53
N VAL A 298 12.64 -1.71 3.15
CA VAL A 298 12.03 -2.53 2.09
C VAL A 298 11.21 -3.67 2.70
N LEU A 299 9.96 -3.81 2.28
CA LEU A 299 9.08 -4.91 2.67
C LEU A 299 8.80 -5.76 1.43
N GLU A 300 8.91 -7.09 1.55
CA GLU A 300 8.37 -8.03 0.57
C GLU A 300 7.11 -8.66 1.13
N MET A 301 5.96 -8.36 0.52
CA MET A 301 4.69 -9.01 0.83
C MET A 301 4.56 -10.25 -0.07
N ASN A 302 4.84 -11.42 0.49
CA ASN A 302 4.69 -12.69 -0.23
C ASN A 302 3.23 -13.10 -0.30
N THR A 303 2.65 -12.98 -1.49
CA THR A 303 1.21 -13.17 -1.71
C THR A 303 0.94 -13.93 -3.00
N TYR A 304 -0.32 -13.95 -3.45
CA TYR A 304 -0.71 -14.58 -4.69
C TYR A 304 -1.98 -13.98 -5.29
N ARG A 305 -1.96 -13.72 -6.60
CA ARG A 305 -3.17 -13.28 -7.35
C ARG A 305 -3.89 -14.47 -7.97
N TYR A 306 -5.19 -14.62 -7.70
CA TYR A 306 -5.96 -15.74 -8.26
C TYR A 306 -6.31 -15.56 -9.73
N MET A 307 -6.57 -14.32 -10.14
CA MET A 307 -6.86 -13.98 -11.52
C MET A 307 -5.55 -13.90 -12.32
N GLY A 308 -5.65 -13.96 -13.65
CA GLY A 308 -4.54 -13.65 -14.55
C GLY A 308 -4.01 -12.22 -14.35
N HIS A 309 -3.06 -11.81 -15.17
CA HIS A 309 -2.41 -10.51 -15.00
C HIS A 309 -3.45 -9.39 -15.01
N SER A 310 -4.28 -9.39 -16.06
CA SER A 310 -5.46 -8.55 -16.27
C SER A 310 -6.63 -9.43 -16.75
N MET A 311 -7.81 -8.85 -16.95
CA MET A 311 -8.96 -9.58 -17.50
C MET A 311 -8.76 -10.14 -18.92
N SER A 312 -7.78 -9.65 -19.69
CA SER A 312 -7.43 -10.21 -21.00
C SER A 312 -6.50 -11.42 -20.92
N ASP A 313 -5.93 -11.70 -19.76
CA ASP A 313 -5.03 -12.83 -19.53
C ASP A 313 -5.75 -13.93 -18.72
N PRO A 314 -6.00 -15.11 -19.31
CA PRO A 314 -6.58 -16.24 -18.59
C PRO A 314 -5.67 -16.80 -17.48
N GLY A 315 -4.36 -16.54 -17.54
CA GLY A 315 -3.39 -16.96 -16.52
C GLY A 315 -3.08 -18.45 -16.48
N ILE A 316 -3.33 -19.20 -17.55
CA ILE A 316 -3.15 -20.67 -17.64
C ILE A 316 -1.96 -21.10 -18.52
N SER A 317 -1.32 -20.17 -19.24
CA SER A 317 -0.19 -20.48 -20.13
C SER A 317 1.16 -20.56 -19.40
N TYR A 318 1.26 -19.99 -18.20
CA TYR A 318 2.51 -19.86 -17.43
C TYR A 318 2.42 -20.41 -16.00
N ARG A 319 1.25 -20.94 -15.61
CA ARG A 319 0.99 -21.60 -14.32
C ARG A 319 -0.23 -22.51 -14.45
N SER A 320 -0.31 -23.51 -13.59
CA SER A 320 -1.38 -24.51 -13.66
C SER A 320 -2.62 -24.08 -12.85
N ARG A 321 -3.79 -24.61 -13.20
CA ARG A 321 -5.02 -24.36 -12.43
C ARG A 321 -4.93 -24.97 -11.04
N GLU A 322 -4.23 -26.09 -10.90
CA GLU A 322 -3.99 -26.79 -9.65
C GLU A 322 -3.10 -25.96 -8.71
N GLU A 323 -2.13 -25.20 -9.23
CA GLU A 323 -1.34 -24.26 -8.43
C GLU A 323 -2.24 -23.18 -7.82
N VAL A 324 -3.04 -22.51 -8.65
CA VAL A 324 -3.97 -21.46 -8.20
C VAL A 324 -4.96 -22.00 -7.17
N GLN A 325 -5.53 -23.19 -7.43
CA GLN A 325 -6.45 -23.84 -6.52
C GLN A 325 -5.78 -24.18 -5.18
N LYS A 326 -4.57 -24.75 -5.19
CA LYS A 326 -3.80 -25.04 -3.97
C LYS A 326 -3.51 -23.77 -3.17
N MET A 327 -3.17 -22.66 -3.85
CA MET A 327 -2.93 -21.38 -3.19
C MET A 327 -4.20 -20.85 -2.52
N ARG A 328 -5.36 -20.94 -3.20
CA ARG A 328 -6.65 -20.56 -2.63
C ARG A 328 -7.05 -21.43 -1.44
N GLU A 329 -6.92 -22.75 -1.54
CA GLU A 329 -7.31 -23.67 -0.48
C GLU A 329 -6.45 -23.52 0.78
N LYS A 330 -5.15 -23.25 0.61
CA LYS A 330 -4.19 -23.27 1.72
C LYS A 330 -3.81 -21.90 2.26
N ARG A 331 -3.91 -20.85 1.44
CA ARG A 331 -3.39 -19.52 1.77
C ARG A 331 -4.38 -18.39 1.44
N ASP A 332 -5.68 -18.66 1.35
CA ASP A 332 -6.65 -17.57 1.19
C ASP A 332 -6.70 -16.68 2.44
N PRO A 333 -6.51 -15.35 2.30
CA PRO A 333 -6.42 -14.46 3.44
C PRO A 333 -7.73 -14.36 4.23
N ILE A 334 -8.89 -14.42 3.55
CA ILE A 334 -10.20 -14.32 4.19
C ILE A 334 -10.51 -15.61 4.94
N ALA A 335 -10.31 -16.76 4.31
CA ALA A 335 -10.54 -18.06 4.95
C ALA A 335 -9.60 -18.30 6.14
N SER A 336 -8.32 -17.94 5.99
CA SER A 336 -7.32 -18.04 7.08
C SER A 336 -7.72 -17.15 8.26
N PHE A 337 -8.14 -15.92 8.01
CA PHE A 337 -8.51 -14.99 9.08
C PHE A 337 -9.85 -15.37 9.73
N ARG A 338 -10.85 -15.81 8.96
CA ARG A 338 -12.10 -16.41 9.50
C ARG A 338 -11.78 -17.48 10.54
N LYS A 339 -10.88 -18.42 10.20
CA LYS A 339 -10.48 -19.48 11.11
C LYS A 339 -9.87 -18.92 12.41
N GLN A 340 -8.98 -17.94 12.31
CA GLN A 340 -8.38 -17.30 13.49
C GLN A 340 -9.42 -16.65 14.40
N ILE A 341 -10.41 -15.95 13.83
CA ILE A 341 -11.51 -15.32 14.58
C ILE A 341 -12.31 -16.38 15.35
N LEU A 342 -12.63 -17.50 14.71
CA LEU A 342 -13.39 -18.60 15.32
C LEU A 342 -12.58 -19.33 16.40
N ASP A 343 -11.30 -19.61 16.14
CA ASP A 343 -10.40 -20.28 17.08
C ASP A 343 -10.20 -19.44 18.35
N LEU A 344 -10.14 -18.10 18.21
CA LEU A 344 -10.08 -17.15 19.32
C LEU A 344 -11.46 -16.87 19.98
N CYS A 345 -12.53 -17.50 19.50
CA CYS A 345 -13.90 -17.26 19.97
C CYS A 345 -14.32 -15.78 19.94
N LEU A 346 -13.79 -15.00 18.98
CA LEU A 346 -14.11 -13.58 18.82
C LEU A 346 -15.43 -13.35 18.09
N ALA A 347 -15.88 -14.30 17.26
CA ALA A 347 -17.17 -14.28 16.58
C ALA A 347 -17.68 -15.70 16.29
N THR A 348 -18.96 -15.84 15.95
CA THR A 348 -19.52 -17.11 15.49
C THR A 348 -19.49 -17.24 13.96
N GLU A 349 -19.65 -18.47 13.47
CA GLU A 349 -19.74 -18.76 12.04
C GLU A 349 -20.94 -18.05 11.39
N GLU A 350 -22.06 -17.98 12.11
CA GLU A 350 -23.28 -17.29 11.71
C GLU A 350 -23.08 -15.77 11.62
N GLU A 351 -22.38 -15.17 12.58
CA GLU A 351 -22.05 -13.75 12.58
C GLU A 351 -21.18 -13.39 11.37
N LEU A 352 -20.10 -14.14 11.14
CA LEU A 352 -19.20 -13.92 10.01
C LEU A 352 -19.90 -14.13 8.67
N LYS A 353 -20.79 -15.12 8.57
CA LYS A 353 -21.63 -15.33 7.39
C LYS A 353 -22.61 -14.18 7.16
N ALA A 354 -23.23 -13.65 8.22
CA ALA A 354 -24.12 -12.51 8.11
C ALA A 354 -23.39 -11.25 7.62
N LEU A 355 -22.16 -11.02 8.10
CA LEU A 355 -21.29 -9.95 7.61
C LEU A 355 -20.95 -10.13 6.13
N GLU A 356 -20.58 -11.34 5.71
CA GLU A 356 -20.30 -11.64 4.29
C GLU A 356 -21.51 -11.41 3.40
N ASP A 357 -22.68 -11.91 3.80
CA ASP A 357 -23.92 -11.75 3.05
C ASP A 357 -24.34 -10.28 2.98
N GLY A 358 -24.17 -9.53 4.08
CA GLY A 358 -24.41 -8.09 4.16
C GLY A 358 -23.49 -7.29 3.24
N ALA A 359 -22.18 -7.49 3.34
CA ALA A 359 -21.18 -6.87 2.46
C ALA A 359 -21.45 -7.22 1.00
N ARG A 360 -21.79 -8.49 0.70
CA ARG A 360 -22.14 -8.91 -0.66
C ARG A 360 -23.31 -8.12 -1.21
N LYS A 361 -24.39 -8.00 -0.43
CA LYS A 361 -25.60 -7.29 -0.83
C LYS A 361 -25.33 -5.81 -1.06
N ASP A 362 -24.67 -5.15 -0.10
CA ASP A 362 -24.37 -3.72 -0.19
C ASP A 362 -23.49 -3.40 -1.42
N ILE A 363 -22.37 -4.12 -1.59
CA ILE A 363 -21.49 -3.92 -2.75
C ILE A 363 -22.21 -4.19 -4.07
N ASP A 364 -23.02 -5.25 -4.15
CA ASP A 364 -23.79 -5.53 -5.37
C ASP A 364 -24.79 -4.42 -5.71
N GLU A 365 -25.49 -3.89 -4.72
CA GLU A 365 -26.43 -2.79 -4.91
C GLU A 365 -25.72 -1.52 -5.37
N LYS A 366 -24.58 -1.17 -4.75
CA LYS A 366 -23.75 -0.03 -5.16
C LYS A 366 -23.20 -0.19 -6.58
N CYS A 367 -22.63 -1.35 -6.91
CA CYS A 367 -22.13 -1.65 -8.25
C CYS A 367 -23.24 -1.60 -9.32
N LYS A 368 -24.45 -2.09 -9.02
CA LYS A 368 -25.56 -2.04 -9.99
C LYS A 368 -26.02 -0.63 -10.30
N LYS A 369 -25.99 0.28 -9.30
CA LYS A 369 -26.38 1.69 -9.49
C LYS A 369 -25.48 2.38 -10.52
N THR A 370 -24.18 2.06 -10.55
CA THR A 370 -23.24 2.72 -11.47
C THR A 370 -23.52 2.43 -12.95
N LEU A 371 -24.19 1.30 -13.26
CA LEU A 371 -24.58 0.97 -14.64
C LEU A 371 -25.66 1.90 -15.22
N THR A 372 -26.33 2.69 -14.37
CA THR A 372 -27.35 3.66 -14.79
C THR A 372 -26.80 5.09 -14.90
N GLU A 373 -25.53 5.28 -14.54
CA GLU A 373 -24.88 6.59 -14.59
C GLU A 373 -24.51 6.97 -16.02
N ARG A 374 -24.46 8.27 -16.28
CA ARG A 374 -24.18 8.80 -17.62
C ARG A 374 -22.68 8.82 -17.88
N GLU A 375 -22.31 8.57 -19.13
CA GLU A 375 -20.96 8.85 -19.63
C GLU A 375 -20.65 10.35 -19.51
N VAL A 376 -19.36 10.68 -19.55
CA VAL A 376 -18.89 12.06 -19.54
C VAL A 376 -19.29 12.77 -20.84
N ASP A 377 -19.80 14.00 -20.74
CA ASP A 377 -20.18 14.79 -21.92
C ASP A 377 -18.95 15.11 -22.79
N LEU A 378 -19.12 15.09 -24.11
CA LEU A 378 -18.02 15.32 -25.06
C LEU A 378 -17.33 16.68 -24.86
N ILE A 379 -18.05 17.68 -24.37
CA ILE A 379 -17.49 19.00 -24.06
C ILE A 379 -16.42 18.94 -22.95
N GLU A 380 -16.49 17.95 -22.05
CA GLU A 380 -15.52 17.74 -20.99
C GLU A 380 -14.27 16.97 -21.45
N LEU A 381 -14.16 16.61 -22.74
CA LEU A 381 -13.01 15.90 -23.30
C LEU A 381 -11.71 16.68 -23.10
N ALA A 382 -11.76 18.00 -23.31
CA ALA A 382 -10.63 18.91 -23.20
C ALA A 382 -10.46 19.49 -21.79
N ALA A 383 -11.23 19.02 -20.81
CA ALA A 383 -11.18 19.54 -19.46
C ALA A 383 -9.97 19.05 -18.67
N ASP A 384 -9.53 19.87 -17.71
CA ASP A 384 -8.50 19.55 -16.70
C ASP A 384 -7.11 19.15 -17.25
N VAL A 385 -6.80 19.45 -18.53
CA VAL A 385 -5.43 19.34 -19.09
C VAL A 385 -4.40 20.15 -18.29
N TYR A 386 -4.72 21.41 -17.94
CA TYR A 386 -3.89 22.26 -17.09
C TYR A 386 -4.65 22.69 -15.83
N ALA A 387 -3.99 22.63 -14.67
CA ALA A 387 -4.53 23.17 -13.41
C ALA A 387 -4.60 24.71 -13.40
N ARG A 388 -3.66 25.35 -14.10
CA ARG A 388 -3.65 26.79 -14.41
C ARG A 388 -3.46 26.91 -15.92
N ASN A 389 -4.54 27.24 -16.61
CA ASN A 389 -4.49 27.35 -18.06
C ASN A 389 -4.13 28.78 -18.50
N LEU A 390 -3.09 28.91 -19.32
CA LEU A 390 -2.68 30.18 -19.93
C LEU A 390 -3.19 30.32 -21.38
N GLU A 391 -3.55 29.22 -22.05
CA GLU A 391 -4.13 29.19 -23.40
C GLU A 391 -5.43 28.36 -23.38
N PRO A 392 -6.60 29.02 -23.40
CA PRO A 392 -7.88 28.33 -23.26
C PRO A 392 -8.22 27.41 -24.43
N ARG A 393 -7.61 27.59 -25.61
CA ARG A 393 -8.01 26.83 -26.80
C ARG A 393 -7.16 25.57 -27.00
N ILE A 394 -7.86 24.46 -27.21
CA ILE A 394 -7.26 23.17 -27.53
C ILE A 394 -7.62 22.79 -28.97
N ARG A 395 -6.65 22.23 -29.69
CA ARG A 395 -6.86 21.75 -31.07
C ARG A 395 -7.77 20.51 -31.06
N GLY A 396 -8.90 20.59 -31.75
CA GLY A 396 -9.75 19.47 -32.12
C GLY A 396 -9.48 18.99 -33.55
N VAL A 397 -10.47 18.31 -34.14
CA VAL A 397 -10.37 17.75 -35.50
C VAL A 397 -10.24 18.83 -36.58
N SER A 398 -10.88 19.99 -36.40
CA SER A 398 -10.95 21.10 -37.36
C SER A 398 -10.41 22.42 -36.79
N GLY A 399 -9.20 22.39 -36.23
CA GLY A 399 -8.52 23.58 -35.68
C GLY A 399 -8.69 23.72 -34.17
N TYR A 400 -8.45 24.92 -33.63
CA TYR A 400 -8.50 25.22 -32.19
C TYR A 400 -9.93 25.54 -31.71
N THR A 401 -10.80 24.54 -31.80
CA THR A 401 -12.24 24.67 -31.55
C THR A 401 -12.71 24.13 -30.20
N LEU A 402 -11.84 23.45 -29.45
CA LEU A 402 -12.16 22.97 -28.11
C LEU A 402 -11.75 24.02 -27.08
N GLU A 403 -12.60 24.21 -26.07
CA GLU A 403 -12.28 25.05 -24.94
C GLU A 403 -11.83 24.18 -23.76
N HIS A 404 -10.66 24.51 -23.21
CA HIS A 404 -10.20 23.92 -21.97
C HIS A 404 -11.09 24.44 -20.83
N GLN A 405 -11.70 23.51 -20.11
CA GLN A 405 -12.51 23.79 -18.94
C GLN A 405 -11.81 23.24 -17.71
N LYS A 406 -11.86 23.98 -16.61
CA LYS A 406 -11.46 23.48 -15.30
C LYS A 406 -12.72 23.00 -14.59
N LEU A 407 -12.90 21.68 -14.52
CA LEU A 407 -14.04 21.06 -13.84
C LEU A 407 -13.68 20.69 -12.41
N SER A 408 -12.43 20.30 -12.21
CA SER A 408 -11.90 20.03 -10.89
C SER A 408 -11.77 21.35 -10.12
N GLU A 409 -12.37 21.41 -8.94
CA GLU A 409 -11.92 22.36 -7.92
C GLU A 409 -10.54 21.89 -7.45
N VAL A 410 -9.50 22.17 -8.26
CA VAL A 410 -8.14 22.01 -7.78
C VAL A 410 -8.00 23.03 -6.67
N CYS A 411 -8.13 22.54 -5.43
CA CYS A 411 -7.76 23.26 -4.23
C CYS A 411 -6.24 23.31 -4.24
N LEU A 412 -5.69 24.11 -5.16
CA LEU A 412 -4.37 24.68 -5.03
C LEU A 412 -4.52 25.59 -3.81
N GLY A 413 -4.46 25.04 -2.59
CA GLY A 413 -4.20 25.85 -1.41
C GLY A 413 -3.09 26.82 -1.81
N LYS A 414 -3.24 28.12 -1.51
CA LYS A 414 -2.34 29.16 -2.02
C LYS A 414 -0.92 28.61 -1.95
N PRO A 415 -0.23 28.33 -3.09
CA PRO A 415 1.13 27.81 -3.03
C PRO A 415 1.88 28.86 -2.24
N LYS A 416 2.22 28.54 -1.00
CA LYS A 416 3.11 29.37 -0.22
C LYS A 416 4.47 29.04 -0.83
N PRO A 417 5.05 29.93 -1.65
CA PRO A 417 6.43 29.71 -2.06
C PRO A 417 7.21 29.53 -0.76
N THR A 418 7.85 28.37 -0.60
CA THR A 418 8.80 28.21 0.49
C THR A 418 9.86 29.28 0.26
N PRO A 419 9.99 30.30 1.11
CA PRO A 419 11.01 31.32 0.91
C PRO A 419 12.37 30.63 0.85
N ALA A 420 13.32 31.13 0.06
CA ALA A 420 14.66 30.53 0.00
C ALA A 420 15.29 30.38 1.40
N CYS A 421 14.99 31.28 2.34
CA CYS A 421 15.42 31.19 3.73
C CYS A 421 14.76 30.06 4.55
N ALA A 422 13.65 29.50 4.08
CA ALA A 422 12.99 28.33 4.64
C ALA A 422 13.40 27.02 3.92
N MET A 423 14.08 27.12 2.78
CA MET A 423 14.75 25.98 2.14
C MET A 423 16.04 25.71 2.91
N LYS A 424 15.94 24.91 3.96
CA LYS A 424 17.11 24.44 4.70
C LYS A 424 17.78 23.33 3.90
N ASP A 425 19.11 23.30 3.94
CA ASP A 425 19.84 22.13 3.47
C ASP A 425 19.31 20.89 4.19
N VAL A 426 18.87 19.90 3.42
CA VAL A 426 18.45 18.62 3.97
C VAL A 426 19.72 17.90 4.41
N PRO A 427 19.87 17.55 5.70
CA PRO A 427 21.02 16.80 6.15
C PRO A 427 21.13 15.50 5.35
N VAL A 428 22.36 15.04 5.09
CA VAL A 428 22.63 13.82 4.32
C VAL A 428 23.47 12.84 5.16
N GLY A 429 23.35 11.55 4.84
CA GLY A 429 24.09 10.48 5.53
C GLY A 429 23.81 10.45 7.03
N ASP A 430 24.86 10.34 7.84
CA ASP A 430 24.75 10.23 9.31
C ASP A 430 24.04 11.42 9.94
N ALA A 431 24.22 12.63 9.40
CA ALA A 431 23.54 13.81 9.91
C ALA A 431 22.02 13.73 9.71
N ALA A 432 21.56 13.11 8.62
CA ALA A 432 20.15 12.86 8.35
C ALA A 432 19.56 11.87 9.36
N LEU A 433 20.30 10.80 9.65
CA LEU A 433 19.90 9.79 10.61
C LEU A 433 19.78 10.37 12.03
N VAL A 434 20.76 11.14 12.47
CA VAL A 434 20.72 11.79 13.80
C VAL A 434 19.54 12.75 13.90
N ALA A 435 19.25 13.52 12.84
CA ALA A 435 18.10 14.42 12.81
C ALA A 435 16.76 13.66 12.88
N ALA A 436 16.62 12.55 12.15
CA ALA A 436 15.44 11.71 12.18
C ALA A 436 15.20 11.10 13.57
N GLN A 437 16.26 10.56 14.20
CA GLN A 437 16.19 10.00 15.56
C GLN A 437 15.79 11.05 16.60
N ALA A 438 16.34 12.27 16.51
CA ALA A 438 15.98 13.36 17.40
C ALA A 438 14.51 13.78 17.24
N ALA A 439 14.01 13.86 16.00
CA ALA A 439 12.61 14.17 15.72
C ALA A 439 11.65 13.08 16.24
N ALA A 440 11.99 11.80 16.01
CA ALA A 440 11.23 10.66 16.52
C ALA A 440 11.17 10.65 18.06
N LYS A 441 12.29 10.92 18.73
CA LYS A 441 12.34 11.03 20.20
C LYS A 441 11.41 12.12 20.72
N LYS A 442 11.47 13.32 20.13
CA LYS A 442 10.59 14.44 20.51
C LYS A 442 9.11 14.12 20.30
N ALA A 443 8.77 13.40 19.22
CA ALA A 443 7.39 12.96 18.96
C ALA A 443 6.91 11.92 19.99
N ALA A 444 7.78 10.98 20.39
CA ALA A 444 7.47 9.99 21.41
C ALA A 444 7.24 10.63 22.79
N GLU A 445 8.08 11.58 23.20
CA GLU A 445 7.93 12.35 24.44
C GLU A 445 6.60 13.14 24.46
N ALA A 446 6.24 13.77 23.34
CA ALA A 446 4.96 14.47 23.21
C ALA A 446 3.75 13.53 23.31
N LYS A 447 3.83 12.32 22.71
CA LYS A 447 2.79 11.30 22.81
C LYS A 447 2.61 10.82 24.25
N GLN A 448 3.72 10.52 24.95
CA GLN A 448 3.67 10.11 26.36
C GLN A 448 3.07 11.22 27.26
N ALA A 449 3.41 12.49 27.02
CA ALA A 449 2.83 13.61 27.75
C ALA A 449 1.32 13.74 27.49
N ALA A 450 0.86 13.54 26.26
CA ALA A 450 -0.56 13.57 25.91
C ALA A 450 -1.35 12.41 26.53
N GLU A 451 -0.78 11.20 26.53
CA GLU A 451 -1.39 10.03 27.18
C GLU A 451 -1.44 10.17 28.70
N ALA A 452 -0.40 10.74 29.31
CA ALA A 452 -0.39 11.06 30.74
C ALA A 452 -1.45 12.11 31.09
N ALA A 453 -1.64 13.13 30.25
CA ALA A 453 -2.70 14.13 30.41
C ALA A 453 -4.11 13.55 30.23
N ALA A 454 -4.28 12.55 29.34
CA ALA A 454 -5.56 11.85 29.17
C ALA A 454 -5.89 10.88 30.32
N LYS A 455 -4.88 10.32 30.98
CA LYS A 455 -5.04 9.44 32.16
C LYS A 455 -5.12 10.20 33.48
N GLY A 456 -4.66 11.45 33.53
CA GLY A 456 -4.82 12.37 34.67
C GLY A 456 -6.19 13.04 34.68
N GLY A 457 -7.19 12.38 35.28
CA GLY A 457 -8.48 13.00 35.56
C GLY A 457 -8.33 14.33 36.30
N ALA A 458 -9.08 15.35 35.87
CA ALA A 458 -9.06 16.69 36.42
C ALA A 458 -9.26 16.70 37.95
N PRO A 459 -8.47 17.46 38.74
CA PRO A 459 -8.90 17.83 40.07
C PRO A 459 -9.96 18.93 39.94
N ALA A 460 -11.15 18.64 40.44
CA ALA A 460 -12.17 19.65 40.69
C ALA A 460 -11.63 20.68 41.69
N GLY A 461 -11.58 21.95 41.26
CA GLY A 461 -11.38 23.09 42.15
C GLY A 461 -10.21 23.99 41.80
N ALA A 462 -10.40 24.90 40.85
CA ALA A 462 -9.69 26.18 40.84
C ALA A 462 -10.56 27.26 40.18
N LYS A 463 -10.67 28.38 40.90
CA LYS A 463 -11.55 29.53 40.68
C LYS A 463 -11.36 30.20 39.32
N GLU A 464 -12.46 30.76 38.80
CA GLU A 464 -12.49 31.67 37.66
C GLU A 464 -11.41 32.75 37.75
N ALA A 465 -10.54 32.81 36.75
CA ALA A 465 -9.65 33.93 36.50
C ALA A 465 -10.06 34.62 35.19
N LYS A 466 -10.36 35.91 35.33
CA LYS A 466 -10.74 36.89 34.30
C LYS A 466 -9.79 36.86 33.08
N PRO A 467 -10.27 37.09 31.84
CA PRO A 467 -9.42 37.12 30.65
C PRO A 467 -8.48 38.34 30.65
N PRO A 468 -7.21 38.21 30.20
CA PRO A 468 -6.33 39.36 30.10
C PRO A 468 -6.69 40.22 28.88
N ALA A 469 -6.59 41.53 29.10
CA ALA A 469 -6.85 42.58 28.14
C ALA A 469 -5.88 42.55 26.94
N ALA A 470 -6.40 43.00 25.79
CA ALA A 470 -5.66 43.15 24.54
C ALA A 470 -4.44 44.07 24.70
N ALA A 471 -3.26 43.56 24.35
CA ALA A 471 -2.04 44.35 24.21
C ALA A 471 -1.93 44.91 22.78
N ALA A 472 -1.75 46.22 22.68
CA ALA A 472 -1.47 46.95 21.44
C ALA A 472 -0.15 46.52 20.79
N PRO A 473 0.01 46.68 19.45
CA PRO A 473 1.20 46.22 18.74
C PRO A 473 2.42 47.08 19.08
N ASN A 474 3.49 46.42 19.56
CA ASN A 474 4.79 47.04 19.78
C ASN A 474 5.46 47.42 18.45
N LYS A 475 5.91 48.67 18.39
CA LYS A 475 6.75 49.26 17.34
C LYS A 475 8.16 48.64 17.40
N PRO A 476 8.78 48.21 16.28
CA PRO A 476 10.15 47.69 16.31
C PRO A 476 11.17 48.82 16.55
N PRO A 477 12.32 48.54 17.21
CA PRO A 477 13.35 49.53 17.46
C PRO A 477 14.12 49.87 16.17
N ALA A 478 14.49 51.13 16.04
CA ALA A 478 15.34 51.63 14.98
C ALA A 478 16.77 51.05 15.14
N GLY A 479 17.23 50.33 14.12
CA GLY A 479 18.60 49.83 13.99
C GLY A 479 19.11 50.14 12.58
N GLY A 480 20.30 50.74 12.50
CA GLY A 480 20.85 51.42 11.32
C GLY A 480 20.99 50.57 10.06
N ALA A 481 20.80 51.23 8.93
CA ALA A 481 21.04 50.69 7.60
C ALA A 481 22.55 50.46 7.37
N ALA A 482 22.93 49.22 7.13
CA ALA A 482 24.17 48.91 6.42
C ALA A 482 23.88 48.81 4.92
N ALA A 483 24.69 49.49 4.10
CA ALA A 483 24.54 49.53 2.65
C ALA A 483 24.70 48.13 2.02
N PRO A 484 23.99 47.81 0.92
CA PRO A 484 24.18 46.57 0.19
C PRO A 484 25.56 46.54 -0.48
N PRO A 485 26.19 45.35 -0.63
CA PRO A 485 27.44 45.21 -1.36
C PRO A 485 27.23 45.49 -2.86
N PRO A 486 28.26 45.96 -3.58
CA PRO A 486 28.16 46.29 -5.00
C PRO A 486 27.87 45.04 -5.86
N PRO A 487 27.19 45.21 -7.01
CA PRO A 487 26.86 44.10 -7.90
C PRO A 487 28.12 43.44 -8.46
N GLN A 488 28.14 42.11 -8.48
CA GLN A 488 29.21 41.36 -9.13
C GLN A 488 29.18 41.55 -10.66
N PRO A 489 30.33 41.58 -11.34
CA PRO A 489 30.39 41.70 -12.79
C PRO A 489 29.78 40.45 -13.46
N PRO A 490 29.22 40.60 -14.68
CA PRO A 490 28.62 39.49 -15.41
C PRO A 490 29.65 38.39 -15.71
N ILE A 491 29.24 37.14 -15.52
CA ILE A 491 30.00 35.96 -15.92
C ILE A 491 29.97 35.89 -17.45
N ASP A 492 31.13 36.06 -18.09
CA ASP A 492 31.30 35.85 -19.52
C ASP A 492 31.02 34.38 -19.86
N TYR A 493 29.91 34.14 -20.56
CA TYR A 493 29.69 32.88 -21.25
C TYR A 493 30.66 32.81 -22.45
N MET A 494 31.59 31.86 -22.41
CA MET A 494 32.38 31.53 -23.60
C MET A 494 31.46 31.11 -24.75
N PRO A 495 31.71 31.60 -25.98
CA PRO A 495 30.89 31.21 -27.13
C PRO A 495 31.11 29.74 -27.48
N THR A 496 30.00 29.01 -27.59
CA THR A 496 29.94 27.66 -28.14
C THR A 496 30.44 27.66 -29.58
N GLU A 497 31.59 27.05 -29.85
CA GLU A 497 32.02 26.78 -31.22
C GLU A 497 31.04 25.79 -31.88
N ILE A 498 30.30 26.29 -32.85
CA ILE A 498 29.48 25.49 -33.75
C ILE A 498 30.43 24.70 -34.66
N ILE A 499 30.61 23.41 -34.38
CA ILE A 499 31.28 22.47 -35.28
C ILE A 499 30.46 22.37 -36.56
N LYS A 500 30.88 23.09 -37.62
CA LYS A 500 30.36 22.93 -38.98
C LYS A 500 30.86 21.60 -39.54
N VAL A 501 30.03 20.57 -39.50
CA VAL A 501 30.23 19.33 -40.25
C VAL A 501 30.11 19.65 -41.75
N LYS A 502 31.25 19.68 -42.46
CA LYS A 502 31.29 19.76 -43.93
C LYS A 502 30.91 18.40 -44.50
N ASN A 503 29.67 18.26 -44.98
CA ASN A 503 29.30 17.19 -45.90
C ASN A 503 30.03 17.41 -47.24
N LYS A 504 30.98 16.54 -47.58
CA LYS A 504 31.52 16.41 -48.94
C LYS A 504 30.60 15.47 -49.73
N PRO A 505 30.16 15.83 -50.95
CA PRO A 505 29.44 14.93 -51.83
C PRO A 505 30.43 13.97 -52.49
N THR A 506 30.24 12.66 -52.28
CA THR A 506 30.88 11.62 -53.08
C THR A 506 30.04 11.39 -54.34
N GLY A 507 30.48 12.00 -55.44
CA GLY A 507 30.07 11.63 -56.79
C GLY A 507 30.97 10.53 -57.35
N ASN A 508 30.35 9.67 -58.15
CA ASN A 508 30.87 8.48 -58.84
C ASN A 508 32.30 8.55 -59.39
N ASN A 509 33.00 7.41 -59.25
CA ASN A 509 33.55 6.66 -60.38
C ASN A 509 33.31 5.16 -60.14
#